data_AF-A0A8T4LSJ8-F1
#
_entry.id   AF-A0A8T4LSJ8-F1
#
_cell.length_a   1.000
_cell.length_b   1.000
_cell.length_c   1.000
_cell.angle_alpha   90.00
_cell.angle_beta   90.00
_cell.angle_gamma   90.00
#
_symmetry.space_group_name_H-M   'P 1'
#
loop_
_entity.id
_entity.type
_entity.pdbx_description
1 polymer ?
#
loop_
_entity_poly.entity_id
_entity_poly.type
_entity_poly.pdbx_seq_one_letter_code
_entity_poly.pdbx_strand_id
1 'polypeptide(L)'
;MLLGLITAFCTGFLSKLTDVQVDEKRFFFRNFKFATGLAYGVLYALALSLGAEFANLFLGIAIAVLLAGKIDSKAHQFAIAGFLGALVFFGFPQANALLVLAFVVFALLDEFLNDYFDVHPSKGILAAAAKQRLSLEAFALALSIYTGNWVYFAAILSFDLGYRGAEKFSARFVSPVVGAFGTHLVLDLQDCPAAKLSSRKFVLAFLNSLPEDLGMRKISKPVVKEIKTVLDEGLSGFVMIAESHVSIHTFPKFHSAHVDVFSCKPFDAGKARGVIEKRFSAKRSRFRVMERMGEENG
;
A
#
# COMPACT_ATOMS: atom_id res chain seq x y z
N MET A 1 8.74 -26.64 -25.92
CA MET A 1 7.52 -25.87 -25.58
C MET A 1 7.12 -26.04 -24.11
N LEU A 2 6.68 -27.22 -23.64
CA LEU A 2 6.19 -27.41 -22.25
C LEU A 2 7.19 -26.94 -21.18
N LEU A 3 8.46 -27.35 -21.28
CA LEU A 3 9.51 -26.91 -20.36
C LEU A 3 9.67 -25.39 -20.32
N GLY A 4 9.57 -24.72 -21.47
CA GLY A 4 9.63 -23.25 -21.56
C GLY A 4 8.45 -22.57 -20.90
N LEU A 5 7.24 -23.10 -21.05
CA LEU A 5 6.05 -22.55 -20.38
C LEU A 5 6.14 -22.73 -18.86
N ILE A 6 6.58 -23.89 -18.38
CA ILE A 6 6.83 -24.13 -16.94
C ILE A 6 7.89 -23.16 -16.43
N THR A 7 8.98 -22.98 -17.18
CA THR A 7 10.05 -22.05 -16.81
C THR A 7 9.53 -20.61 -16.74
N ALA A 8 8.74 -20.17 -17.72
CA ALA A 8 8.10 -18.86 -17.73
C ALA A 8 7.19 -18.65 -16.51
N PHE A 9 6.35 -19.64 -16.18
CA PHE A 9 5.50 -19.61 -14.99
C PHE A 9 6.31 -19.48 -13.71
N CYS A 10 7.32 -20.35 -13.51
CA CYS A 10 8.16 -20.31 -12.33
C CYS A 10 8.97 -19.01 -12.23
N THR A 11 9.39 -18.46 -13.37
CA THR A 11 10.08 -17.15 -13.41
C THR A 11 9.16 -16.03 -12.93
N GLY A 12 7.93 -15.94 -13.46
CA GLY A 12 6.96 -14.94 -13.03
C GLY A 12 6.53 -15.11 -11.57
N PHE A 13 6.38 -16.35 -11.11
CA PHE A 13 6.05 -16.64 -9.71
C PHE A 13 7.17 -16.19 -8.77
N LEU A 14 8.43 -16.57 -9.06
CA LEU A 14 9.55 -16.23 -8.19
C LEU A 14 9.94 -14.74 -8.26
N SER A 15 9.76 -14.06 -9.40
CA SER A 15 9.99 -12.62 -9.48
C SER A 15 9.02 -11.88 -8.56
N LYS A 16 7.70 -12.15 -8.66
CA LYS A 16 6.71 -11.54 -7.77
C LYS A 16 6.88 -11.94 -6.31
N LEU A 17 7.24 -13.20 -6.04
CA LEU A 17 7.56 -13.62 -4.67
C LEU A 17 8.75 -12.82 -4.11
N THR A 18 9.75 -12.54 -4.95
CA THR A 18 10.90 -11.73 -4.56
C THR A 18 10.49 -10.29 -4.28
N ASP A 19 9.66 -9.67 -5.13
CA ASP A 19 9.08 -8.34 -4.88
C ASP A 19 8.40 -8.32 -3.50
N VAL A 20 7.50 -9.29 -3.25
CA VAL A 20 6.81 -9.38 -1.96
C VAL A 20 7.79 -9.59 -0.79
N GLN A 21 8.85 -10.37 -0.93
CA GLN A 21 9.84 -10.52 0.14
C GLN A 21 10.68 -9.26 0.37
N VAL A 22 10.86 -8.42 -0.65
CA VAL A 22 11.55 -7.14 -0.54
C VAL A 22 10.64 -6.13 0.17
N ASP A 23 9.40 -6.02 -0.30
CA ASP A 23 8.45 -4.99 0.08
C ASP A 23 7.72 -5.34 1.39
N GLU A 24 7.27 -6.58 1.56
CA GLU A 24 6.44 -7.00 2.69
C GLU A 24 7.26 -7.48 3.88
N LYS A 25 7.44 -6.60 4.86
CA LYS A 25 8.22 -6.88 6.08
C LYS A 25 7.71 -8.07 6.89
N ARG A 26 6.40 -8.34 6.84
CA ARG A 26 5.68 -9.34 7.64
C ARG A 26 5.44 -10.65 6.89
N PHE A 27 5.97 -10.76 5.68
CA PHE A 27 5.91 -11.99 4.92
C PHE A 27 6.77 -13.07 5.58
N PHE A 28 6.17 -14.23 5.85
CA PHE A 28 6.81 -15.31 6.63
C PHE A 28 8.16 -15.77 6.02
N PHE A 29 8.27 -15.79 4.69
CA PHE A 29 9.48 -16.24 3.97
C PHE A 29 10.40 -15.09 3.53
N ARG A 30 10.29 -13.90 4.14
CA ARG A 30 11.08 -12.71 3.77
C ARG A 30 12.60 -12.93 3.73
N ASN A 31 13.14 -13.71 4.65
CA ASN A 31 14.60 -13.94 4.75
C ASN A 31 15.17 -14.69 3.54
N PHE A 32 14.34 -15.31 2.71
CA PHE A 32 14.75 -16.00 1.49
C PHE A 32 14.90 -15.09 0.27
N LYS A 33 14.66 -13.77 0.37
CA LYS A 33 14.69 -12.81 -0.76
C LYS A 33 15.91 -12.88 -1.67
N PHE A 34 17.09 -13.20 -1.12
CA PHE A 34 18.31 -13.33 -1.94
C PHE A 34 18.37 -14.66 -2.68
N ALA A 35 17.88 -15.75 -2.05
CA ALA A 35 17.83 -17.07 -2.65
C ALA A 35 16.78 -17.14 -3.76
N THR A 36 15.59 -16.58 -3.52
CA THR A 36 14.53 -16.43 -4.54
C THR A 36 14.96 -15.49 -5.66
N GLY A 37 15.61 -14.38 -5.31
CA GLY A 37 16.27 -13.47 -6.26
C GLY A 37 17.21 -14.21 -7.21
N LEU A 38 18.20 -14.90 -6.66
CA LEU A 38 19.15 -15.71 -7.43
C LEU A 38 18.44 -16.78 -8.28
N ALA A 39 17.47 -17.50 -7.70
CA ALA A 39 16.76 -18.57 -8.39
C ALA A 39 15.94 -18.06 -9.59
N TYR A 40 15.21 -16.95 -9.44
CA TYR A 40 14.46 -16.41 -10.59
C TYR A 40 15.40 -15.88 -11.67
N GLY A 41 16.56 -15.32 -11.31
CA GLY A 41 17.59 -14.93 -12.26
C GLY A 41 18.10 -16.12 -13.10
N VAL A 42 18.38 -17.26 -12.46
CA VAL A 42 18.79 -18.49 -13.14
C VAL A 42 17.67 -19.03 -14.04
N LEU A 43 16.43 -19.04 -13.57
CA LEU A 43 15.28 -19.44 -14.38
C LEU A 43 15.06 -18.52 -15.58
N TYR A 44 15.31 -17.21 -15.41
CA TYR A 44 15.25 -16.24 -16.49
C TYR A 44 16.27 -16.59 -17.59
N ALA A 45 17.51 -16.88 -17.20
CA ALA A 45 18.56 -17.29 -18.15
C ALA A 45 18.21 -18.62 -18.84
N LEU A 46 17.64 -19.59 -18.11
CA LEU A 46 17.14 -20.82 -18.69
C LEU A 46 16.01 -20.55 -19.70
N ALA A 47 15.06 -19.66 -19.39
CA ALA A 47 13.99 -19.31 -20.31
C ALA A 47 14.55 -18.80 -21.64
N LEU A 48 15.54 -17.91 -21.59
CA LEU A 48 16.25 -17.39 -22.77
C LEU A 48 16.87 -18.51 -23.61
N SER A 49 17.47 -19.53 -22.99
CA SER A 49 18.15 -20.61 -23.72
C SER A 49 17.22 -21.66 -24.33
N LEU A 50 15.92 -21.64 -24.01
CA LEU A 50 14.97 -22.68 -24.45
C LEU A 50 14.43 -22.48 -25.88
N GLY A 51 14.73 -21.35 -26.53
CA GLY A 51 14.37 -21.09 -27.93
C GLY A 51 14.40 -19.61 -28.29
N ALA A 52 14.42 -19.31 -29.59
CA ALA A 52 14.47 -17.94 -30.09
C ALA A 52 13.24 -17.12 -29.69
N GLU A 53 12.06 -17.75 -29.60
CA GLU A 53 10.82 -17.10 -29.19
C GLU A 53 10.88 -16.62 -27.74
N PHE A 54 11.37 -17.47 -26.84
CA PHE A 54 11.59 -17.10 -25.43
C PHE A 54 12.69 -16.05 -25.32
N ALA A 55 13.78 -16.20 -26.06
CA ALA A 55 14.85 -15.20 -26.09
C ALA A 55 14.35 -13.82 -26.51
N ASN A 56 13.57 -13.73 -27.59
CA ASN A 56 13.02 -12.47 -28.09
C ASN A 56 12.14 -11.78 -27.04
N LEU A 57 11.22 -12.53 -26.42
CA LEU A 57 10.29 -12.02 -25.42
C LEU A 57 11.01 -11.60 -24.14
N PHE A 58 11.78 -12.50 -23.54
CA PHE A 58 12.40 -12.27 -22.24
C PHE A 58 13.58 -11.28 -22.33
N LEU A 59 14.34 -11.22 -23.43
CA LEU A 59 15.30 -10.11 -23.61
C LEU A 59 14.59 -8.76 -23.70
N GLY A 60 13.46 -8.70 -24.41
CA GLY A 60 12.66 -7.48 -24.50
C GLY A 60 12.17 -6.99 -23.13
N ILE A 61 11.62 -7.90 -22.32
CA ILE A 61 11.19 -7.61 -20.95
C ILE A 61 12.37 -7.18 -20.08
N ALA A 62 13.49 -7.91 -20.10
CA ALA A 62 14.66 -7.59 -19.29
C ALA A 62 15.22 -6.20 -19.59
N ILE A 63 15.34 -5.86 -20.89
CA ILE A 63 15.81 -4.54 -21.32
C ILE A 63 14.82 -3.45 -20.90
N ALA A 64 13.51 -3.68 -21.05
CA ALA A 64 12.50 -2.71 -20.62
C ALA A 64 12.55 -2.46 -19.11
N VAL A 65 12.68 -3.52 -18.28
CA VAL A 65 12.81 -3.43 -16.82
C VAL A 65 14.06 -2.64 -16.41
N LEU A 66 15.19 -2.85 -17.11
CA LEU A 66 16.42 -2.10 -16.89
C LEU A 66 16.25 -0.62 -17.23
N LEU A 67 15.65 -0.31 -18.39
CA LEU A 67 15.41 1.06 -18.84
C LEU A 67 14.40 1.80 -17.95
N ALA A 68 13.40 1.10 -17.43
CA ALA A 68 12.42 1.63 -16.49
C ALA A 68 12.99 1.84 -15.07
N GLY A 69 14.23 1.41 -14.80
CA GLY A 69 14.88 1.61 -13.50
C GLY A 69 14.25 0.80 -12.36
N LYS A 70 13.55 -0.31 -12.66
CA LYS A 70 12.83 -1.12 -11.66
C LYS A 70 13.72 -2.05 -10.82
N ILE A 71 15.04 -2.01 -11.03
CA ILE A 71 16.00 -2.80 -10.24
C ILE A 71 16.55 -1.91 -9.13
N ASP A 72 15.77 -1.77 -8.06
CA ASP A 72 16.03 -0.87 -6.94
C ASP A 72 16.50 -1.60 -5.65
N SER A 73 16.44 -2.94 -5.63
CA SER A 73 16.74 -3.74 -4.44
C SER A 73 17.96 -4.66 -4.61
N LYS A 74 18.65 -4.93 -3.49
CA LYS A 74 19.75 -5.93 -3.46
C LYS A 74 19.29 -7.33 -3.86
N ALA A 75 18.02 -7.69 -3.63
CA ALA A 75 17.50 -8.99 -4.03
C ALA A 75 17.41 -9.11 -5.57
N HIS A 76 16.97 -8.05 -6.25
CA HIS A 76 16.99 -8.00 -7.72
C HIS A 76 18.41 -7.93 -8.29
N GLN A 77 19.36 -7.33 -7.57
CA GLN A 77 20.79 -7.40 -7.96
C GLN A 77 21.33 -8.83 -7.90
N PHE A 78 20.92 -9.64 -6.91
CA PHE A 78 21.26 -11.07 -6.87
C PHE A 78 20.64 -11.84 -8.04
N ALA A 79 19.47 -11.42 -8.50
CA ALA A 79 18.88 -12.00 -9.71
C ALA A 79 19.67 -11.67 -10.97
N ILE A 80 20.18 -10.44 -11.11
CA ILE A 80 21.11 -10.11 -12.21
C ILE A 80 22.35 -11.00 -12.13
N ALA A 81 22.92 -11.17 -10.94
CA ALA A 81 24.10 -12.03 -10.77
C ALA A 81 23.80 -13.50 -11.15
N GLY A 82 22.65 -14.03 -10.72
CA GLY A 82 22.20 -15.38 -11.09
C GLY A 82 21.94 -15.52 -12.59
N PHE A 83 21.31 -14.52 -13.19
CA PHE A 83 21.06 -14.44 -14.63
C PHE A 83 22.36 -14.45 -15.43
N LEU A 84 23.29 -13.52 -15.15
CA LEU A 84 24.56 -13.42 -15.86
C LEU A 84 25.42 -14.67 -15.66
N GLY A 85 25.47 -15.20 -14.43
CA GLY A 85 26.20 -16.44 -14.13
C GLY A 85 25.64 -17.63 -14.89
N ALA A 86 24.32 -17.82 -14.89
CA ALA A 86 23.67 -18.92 -15.60
C ALA A 86 23.78 -18.79 -17.12
N LEU A 87 23.76 -17.57 -17.65
CA LEU A 87 23.89 -17.31 -19.10
C LEU A 87 25.24 -17.78 -19.66
N VAL A 88 26.31 -17.77 -18.85
CA VAL A 88 27.61 -18.36 -19.24
C VAL A 88 27.51 -19.87 -19.48
N PHE A 89 26.68 -20.58 -18.71
CA PHE A 89 26.51 -22.03 -18.84
C PHE A 89 25.50 -22.42 -19.91
N PHE A 90 24.40 -21.68 -20.02
CA PHE A 90 23.34 -21.98 -20.98
C PHE A 90 23.63 -21.42 -22.39
N GLY A 91 24.55 -20.47 -22.49
CA GLY A 91 24.89 -19.79 -23.73
C GLY A 91 23.92 -18.66 -24.09
N PHE A 92 24.37 -17.78 -24.99
CA PHE A 92 23.54 -16.69 -25.50
C PHE A 92 22.61 -17.23 -26.59
N PRO A 93 21.29 -17.06 -26.46
CA PRO A 93 20.37 -17.50 -27.49
C PRO A 93 20.46 -16.62 -28.73
N GLN A 94 20.11 -17.18 -29.89
CA GLN A 94 19.86 -16.39 -31.08
C GLN A 94 18.55 -15.62 -30.89
N ALA A 95 18.64 -14.29 -30.99
CA ALA A 95 17.49 -13.39 -30.88
C ALA A 95 17.40 -12.51 -32.13
N ASN A 96 16.18 -12.24 -32.56
CA ASN A 96 15.90 -11.30 -33.63
C ASN A 96 15.80 -9.89 -33.03
N ALA A 97 16.77 -9.03 -33.36
CA ALA A 97 16.87 -7.69 -32.80
C ALA A 97 15.60 -6.84 -33.00
N LEU A 98 14.90 -7.00 -34.13
CA LEU A 98 13.67 -6.25 -34.41
C LEU A 98 12.51 -6.72 -33.50
N LEU A 99 12.39 -8.04 -33.30
CA LEU A 99 11.38 -8.59 -32.38
C LEU A 99 11.69 -8.22 -30.92
N VAL A 100 12.95 -8.29 -30.51
CA VAL A 100 13.38 -7.83 -29.18
C VAL A 100 13.01 -6.36 -28.99
N LEU A 101 13.34 -5.49 -29.95
CA LEU A 101 13.00 -4.07 -29.88
C LEU A 101 11.48 -3.83 -29.77
N ALA A 102 10.68 -4.58 -30.52
CA ALA A 102 9.23 -4.49 -30.42
C ALA A 102 8.73 -4.86 -29.00
N PHE A 103 9.22 -5.97 -28.43
CA PHE A 103 8.89 -6.33 -27.05
C PHE A 103 9.35 -5.29 -26.03
N VAL A 104 10.53 -4.66 -26.21
CA VAL A 104 10.97 -3.54 -25.37
C VAL A 104 9.97 -2.40 -25.40
N VAL A 105 9.54 -1.98 -26.59
CA VAL A 105 8.61 -0.85 -26.78
C VAL A 105 7.29 -1.12 -26.07
N PHE A 106 6.69 -2.31 -26.26
CA PHE A 106 5.41 -2.62 -25.63
C PHE A 106 5.51 -2.80 -24.12
N ALA A 107 6.60 -3.39 -23.61
CA ALA A 107 6.83 -3.50 -22.17
C ALA A 107 7.06 -2.12 -21.50
N LEU A 108 7.77 -1.20 -22.17
CA LEU A 108 7.90 0.18 -21.71
C LEU A 108 6.59 0.96 -21.80
N LEU A 109 5.77 0.69 -22.82
CA LEU A 109 4.45 1.29 -22.95
C LEU A 109 3.56 0.88 -21.77
N ASP A 110 3.60 -0.38 -21.34
CA ASP A 110 2.86 -0.84 -20.17
C ASP A 110 3.28 -0.12 -18.89
N GLU A 111 4.59 0.07 -18.70
CA GLU A 111 5.09 0.83 -17.55
C GLU A 111 4.64 2.30 -17.61
N PHE A 112 4.82 2.94 -18.76
CA PHE A 112 4.43 4.34 -18.96
C PHE A 112 2.94 4.55 -18.74
N LEU A 113 2.09 3.69 -19.31
CA LEU A 113 0.64 3.78 -19.16
C LEU A 113 0.21 3.53 -17.71
N ASN A 114 0.80 2.55 -17.04
CA ASN A 114 0.53 2.29 -15.63
C ASN A 114 0.84 3.54 -14.77
N ASP A 115 2.06 4.08 -14.90
CA ASP A 115 2.49 5.26 -14.14
C ASP A 115 1.64 6.49 -14.47
N TYR A 116 1.27 6.70 -15.73
CA TYR A 116 0.40 7.80 -16.15
C TYR A 116 -0.97 7.76 -15.46
N PHE A 117 -1.61 6.58 -15.41
CA PHE A 117 -2.95 6.40 -14.80
C PHE A 117 -2.93 6.30 -13.28
N ASP A 118 -1.78 6.04 -12.66
CA ASP A 118 -1.59 6.20 -11.23
C ASP A 118 -1.60 7.68 -10.82
N VAL A 119 -1.02 8.56 -11.64
CA VAL A 119 -1.05 10.02 -11.43
C VAL A 119 -2.35 10.66 -11.89
N HIS A 120 -2.97 10.14 -12.96
CA HIS A 120 -4.22 10.65 -13.53
C HIS A 120 -5.34 9.60 -13.47
N PRO A 121 -5.97 9.38 -12.30
CA PRO A 121 -7.01 8.39 -12.14
C PRO A 121 -8.17 8.63 -13.11
N SER A 122 -8.45 7.65 -13.95
CA SER A 122 -9.56 7.66 -14.89
C SER A 122 -10.38 6.39 -14.76
N LYS A 123 -11.67 6.49 -15.05
CA LYS A 123 -12.59 5.34 -15.12
C LYS A 123 -12.84 5.03 -16.59
N GLY A 124 -12.43 3.85 -17.04
CA GLY A 124 -12.64 3.41 -18.42
C GLY A 124 -11.83 2.17 -18.77
N ILE A 125 -12.12 1.59 -19.93
CA ILE A 125 -11.47 0.37 -20.43
C ILE A 125 -9.96 0.60 -20.60
N LEU A 126 -9.55 1.75 -21.13
CA LEU A 126 -8.14 2.08 -21.32
C LEU A 126 -7.37 2.16 -19.99
N ALA A 127 -7.95 2.79 -18.98
CA ALA A 127 -7.35 2.87 -17.64
C ALA A 127 -7.28 1.48 -16.98
N ALA A 128 -8.31 0.64 -17.16
CA ALA A 128 -8.29 -0.74 -16.66
C ALA A 128 -7.24 -1.60 -17.37
N ALA A 129 -7.10 -1.46 -18.69
CA ALA A 129 -6.09 -2.16 -19.49
C ALA A 129 -4.66 -1.74 -19.12
N ALA A 130 -4.44 -0.43 -18.92
CA ALA A 130 -3.16 0.11 -18.47
C ALA A 130 -2.76 -0.43 -17.09
N LYS A 131 -3.70 -0.47 -16.13
CA LYS A 131 -3.45 -1.06 -14.80
C LYS A 131 -3.18 -2.56 -14.83
N GLN A 132 -3.68 -3.26 -15.84
CA GLN A 132 -3.39 -4.67 -16.08
C GLN A 132 -2.19 -4.90 -16.99
N ARG A 133 -1.51 -3.84 -17.46
CA ARG A 133 -0.32 -3.89 -18.31
C ARG A 133 -0.51 -4.76 -19.57
N LEU A 134 -1.66 -4.63 -20.24
CA LEU A 134 -2.07 -5.55 -21.33
C LEU A 134 -1.42 -5.28 -22.70
N SER A 135 -0.57 -4.27 -22.85
CA SER A 135 -0.03 -3.88 -24.16
C SER A 135 0.93 -4.95 -24.69
N LEU A 136 1.77 -5.49 -23.82
CA LEU A 136 2.71 -6.56 -24.15
C LEU A 136 2.00 -7.86 -24.53
N GLU A 137 0.95 -8.27 -23.81
CA GLU A 137 0.14 -9.45 -24.13
C GLU A 137 -0.62 -9.25 -25.43
N ALA A 138 -1.18 -8.05 -25.67
CA ALA A 138 -1.87 -7.74 -26.91
C ALA A 138 -0.92 -7.82 -28.11
N PHE A 139 0.31 -7.32 -27.97
CA PHE A 139 1.34 -7.46 -29.00
C PHE A 139 1.74 -8.92 -29.21
N ALA A 140 2.01 -9.67 -28.14
CA ALA A 140 2.37 -11.09 -28.22
C ALA A 140 1.27 -11.93 -28.88
N LEU A 141 -0.01 -11.62 -28.60
CA LEU A 141 -1.17 -12.24 -29.23
C LEU A 141 -1.23 -11.92 -30.73
N ALA A 142 -1.11 -10.65 -31.09
CA ALA A 142 -1.13 -10.23 -32.49
C ALA A 142 0.02 -10.87 -33.30
N LEU A 143 1.24 -10.91 -32.73
CA LEU A 143 2.39 -11.57 -33.32
C LEU A 143 2.17 -13.08 -33.48
N SER A 144 1.56 -13.73 -32.48
CA SER A 144 1.24 -15.16 -32.53
C SER A 144 0.23 -15.49 -33.63
N ILE A 145 -0.79 -14.65 -33.80
CA ILE A 145 -1.78 -14.77 -34.88
C ILE A 145 -1.12 -14.58 -36.25
N TYR A 146 -0.29 -13.55 -36.39
CA TYR A 146 0.37 -13.22 -37.66
C TYR A 146 1.37 -14.30 -38.12
N THR A 147 2.15 -14.84 -37.19
CA THR A 147 3.20 -15.82 -37.49
C THR A 147 2.72 -17.28 -37.44
N GLY A 148 1.55 -17.53 -36.84
CA GLY A 148 1.09 -18.86 -36.47
C GLY A 148 1.86 -19.48 -35.28
N ASN A 149 2.82 -18.77 -34.70
CA ASN A 149 3.65 -19.25 -33.61
C ASN A 149 3.08 -18.80 -32.25
N TRP A 150 2.33 -19.70 -31.62
CA TRP A 150 1.67 -19.45 -30.34
C TRP A 150 2.60 -19.42 -29.13
N VAL A 151 3.90 -19.69 -29.30
CA VAL A 151 4.86 -19.72 -28.17
C VAL A 151 4.97 -18.35 -27.50
N TYR A 152 4.94 -17.24 -28.26
CA TYR A 152 5.03 -15.90 -27.69
C TYR A 152 3.88 -15.61 -26.73
N PHE A 153 2.63 -15.77 -27.19
CA PHE A 153 1.46 -15.53 -26.36
C PHE A 153 1.34 -16.52 -25.20
N ALA A 154 1.63 -17.81 -25.44
CA ALA A 154 1.60 -18.82 -24.39
C ALA A 154 2.66 -18.55 -23.31
N ALA A 155 3.86 -18.10 -23.69
CA ALA A 155 4.93 -17.80 -22.73
C ALA A 155 4.59 -16.62 -21.84
N ILE A 156 4.09 -15.51 -22.39
CA ILE A 156 3.71 -14.34 -21.58
C ILE A 156 2.50 -14.65 -20.68
N LEU A 157 1.50 -15.37 -21.19
CA LEU A 157 0.37 -15.80 -20.38
C LEU A 157 0.81 -16.73 -19.23
N SER A 158 1.74 -17.65 -19.50
CA SER A 158 2.29 -18.53 -18.47
C SER A 158 3.04 -17.74 -17.40
N PHE A 159 3.84 -16.73 -17.80
CA PHE A 159 4.52 -15.83 -16.88
C PHE A 159 3.54 -15.05 -16.00
N ASP A 160 2.50 -14.44 -16.59
CA ASP A 160 1.47 -13.66 -15.85
C ASP A 160 0.67 -14.56 -14.88
N LEU A 161 0.32 -15.78 -15.29
CA LEU A 161 -0.30 -16.76 -14.39
C LEU A 161 0.60 -17.08 -13.18
N GLY A 162 1.90 -17.21 -13.40
CA GLY A 162 2.88 -17.38 -12.33
C GLY A 162 2.93 -16.18 -11.40
N TYR A 163 3.03 -14.98 -11.97
CA TYR A 163 3.08 -13.70 -11.24
C TYR A 163 1.85 -13.51 -10.34
N ARG A 164 0.63 -13.63 -10.89
CA ARG A 164 -0.62 -13.53 -10.13
C ARG A 164 -0.80 -14.68 -9.14
N GLY A 165 -0.27 -15.86 -9.47
CA GLY A 165 -0.23 -17.01 -8.58
C GLY A 165 0.57 -16.71 -7.31
N ALA A 166 1.74 -16.08 -7.45
CA ALA A 166 2.58 -15.67 -6.34
C ALA A 166 1.95 -14.57 -5.49
N GLU A 167 1.22 -13.63 -6.08
CA GLU A 167 0.48 -12.61 -5.33
C GLU A 167 -0.58 -13.24 -4.40
N LYS A 168 -1.43 -14.11 -4.95
CA LYS A 168 -2.45 -14.84 -4.18
C LYS A 168 -1.85 -15.78 -3.14
N PHE A 169 -0.75 -16.46 -3.50
CA PHE A 169 -0.01 -17.32 -2.58
C PHE A 169 0.52 -16.49 -1.40
N SER A 170 1.20 -15.39 -1.71
CA SER A 170 1.88 -14.59 -0.70
C SER A 170 0.90 -13.94 0.27
N ALA A 171 -0.27 -13.51 -0.20
CA ALA A 171 -1.34 -12.97 0.64
C ALA A 171 -1.78 -13.91 1.78
N ARG A 172 -1.60 -15.24 1.64
CA ARG A 172 -1.91 -16.22 2.70
C ARG A 172 -0.84 -16.32 3.79
N PHE A 173 0.37 -15.86 3.50
CA PHE A 173 1.55 -15.98 4.37
C PHE A 173 2.14 -14.62 4.78
N VAL A 174 1.49 -13.53 4.39
CA VAL A 174 1.64 -12.26 5.07
C VAL A 174 0.91 -12.40 6.40
N SER A 175 1.65 -12.27 7.51
CA SER A 175 1.02 -12.34 8.83
C SER A 175 -0.06 -11.25 8.91
N PRO A 176 -1.31 -11.58 9.29
CA PRO A 176 -2.36 -10.58 9.37
C PRO A 176 -1.93 -9.46 10.30
N VAL A 177 -2.37 -8.23 9.99
CA VAL A 177 -2.18 -7.09 10.89
C VAL A 177 -2.95 -7.38 12.19
N VAL A 178 -2.27 -7.95 13.17
CA VAL A 178 -2.76 -7.98 14.54
C VAL A 178 -2.44 -6.61 15.14
N GLY A 179 -3.41 -5.68 15.11
CA GLY A 179 -3.34 -4.43 15.86
C GLY A 179 -3.95 -3.22 15.13
N ALA A 180 -5.10 -2.77 15.61
CA ALA A 180 -5.55 -1.40 15.40
C ALA A 180 -4.45 -0.43 15.84
N PHE A 181 -4.08 0.51 14.98
CA PHE A 181 -2.99 1.47 15.18
C PHE A 181 -3.38 2.66 16.07
N GLY A 182 -4.44 2.47 16.87
CA GLY A 182 -4.98 3.49 17.75
C GLY A 182 -6.48 3.40 17.94
N THR A 183 -6.95 3.96 19.04
CA THR A 183 -8.37 4.11 19.35
C THR A 183 -8.76 5.55 19.09
N HIS A 184 -9.85 5.77 18.35
CA HIS A 184 -10.45 7.08 18.17
C HIS A 184 -11.86 7.06 18.74
N LEU A 185 -12.04 7.74 19.87
CA LEU A 185 -13.33 7.99 20.49
C LEU A 185 -13.88 9.34 19.99
N VAL A 186 -14.99 9.30 19.28
CA VAL A 186 -15.80 10.47 18.93
C VAL A 186 -17.00 10.51 19.86
N LEU A 187 -17.22 11.63 20.54
CA LEU A 187 -18.23 11.76 21.60
C LEU A 187 -19.05 13.05 21.43
N ASP A 188 -20.36 12.88 21.26
CA ASP A 188 -21.35 13.95 21.29
C ASP A 188 -21.99 14.00 22.68
N LEU A 189 -21.78 15.08 23.41
CA LEU A 189 -22.40 15.35 24.71
C LEU A 189 -23.66 16.20 24.55
N GLN A 190 -24.69 15.89 25.33
CA GLN A 190 -25.96 16.64 25.34
C GLN A 190 -26.39 16.99 26.77
N ASP A 191 -27.23 18.02 26.87
CA ASP A 191 -27.78 18.55 28.12
C ASP A 191 -26.70 19.01 29.11
N CYS A 192 -25.60 19.56 28.59
CA CYS A 192 -24.51 20.10 29.38
C CYS A 192 -24.85 21.52 29.92
N PRO A 193 -24.38 21.91 31.11
CA PRO A 193 -24.57 23.27 31.61
C PRO A 193 -23.89 24.31 30.70
N ALA A 194 -24.65 25.27 30.17
CA ALA A 194 -24.14 26.31 29.28
C ALA A 194 -22.94 27.08 29.89
N ALA A 195 -22.94 27.30 31.21
CA ALA A 195 -21.85 27.96 31.94
C ALA A 195 -20.50 27.21 31.87
N LYS A 196 -20.52 25.86 31.76
CA LYS A 196 -19.28 25.08 31.53
C LYS A 196 -18.84 25.19 30.07
N LEU A 197 -19.80 25.13 29.15
CA LEU A 197 -19.56 25.17 27.71
C LEU A 197 -18.99 26.51 27.24
N SER A 198 -19.35 27.63 27.89
CA SER A 198 -18.83 28.96 27.60
C SER A 198 -17.57 29.34 28.39
N SER A 199 -17.16 28.51 29.36
CA SER A 199 -16.02 28.81 30.22
C SER A 199 -14.69 28.40 29.57
N ARG A 200 -13.98 29.38 29.00
CA ARG A 200 -12.64 29.18 28.46
C ARG A 200 -11.67 28.58 29.48
N LYS A 201 -11.76 29.00 30.74
CA LYS A 201 -10.96 28.45 31.85
C LYS A 201 -11.23 26.96 32.06
N PHE A 202 -12.50 26.56 32.03
CA PHE A 202 -12.90 25.17 32.17
C PHE A 202 -12.41 24.31 31.00
N VAL A 203 -12.64 24.74 29.76
CA VAL A 203 -12.20 23.99 28.55
C VAL A 203 -10.68 23.88 28.51
N LEU A 204 -9.95 24.93 28.87
CA LEU A 204 -8.49 24.89 28.94
C LEU A 204 -8.01 23.88 30.00
N ALA A 205 -8.62 23.89 31.19
CA ALA A 205 -8.28 22.94 32.26
C ALA A 205 -8.64 21.49 31.87
N PHE A 206 -9.75 21.30 31.16
CA PHE A 206 -10.18 20.01 30.61
C PHE A 206 -9.14 19.44 29.65
N LEU A 207 -8.75 20.20 28.62
CA LEU A 207 -7.74 19.78 27.63
C LEU A 207 -6.36 19.60 28.26
N ASN A 208 -6.06 20.36 29.32
CA ASN A 208 -4.79 20.20 30.01
C ASN A 208 -4.74 18.90 30.84
N SER A 209 -5.84 18.51 31.50
CA SER A 209 -5.80 17.37 32.43
C SER A 209 -6.27 16.04 31.83
N LEU A 210 -7.17 16.05 30.82
CA LEU A 210 -7.70 14.81 30.27
C LEU A 210 -6.62 13.87 29.72
N PRO A 211 -5.60 14.33 28.96
CA PRO A 211 -4.55 13.44 28.49
C PRO A 211 -3.84 12.71 29.64
N GLU A 212 -3.51 13.41 30.71
CA GLU A 212 -2.82 12.83 31.88
C GLU A 212 -3.70 11.79 32.60
N ASP A 213 -4.99 12.07 32.79
CA ASP A 213 -5.97 11.13 33.37
C ASP A 213 -6.10 9.82 32.57
N LEU A 214 -5.85 9.89 31.26
CA LEU A 214 -5.89 8.75 30.33
C LEU A 214 -4.52 8.10 30.11
N GLY A 215 -3.47 8.54 30.81
CA GLY A 215 -2.11 8.02 30.64
C GLY A 215 -1.43 8.45 29.34
N MET A 216 -1.89 9.54 28.73
CA MET A 216 -1.36 10.10 27.48
C MET A 216 -0.41 11.27 27.76
N ARG A 217 0.64 11.39 26.94
CA ARG A 217 1.64 12.47 27.05
C ARG A 217 1.29 13.65 26.17
N LYS A 218 1.01 14.82 26.74
CA LYS A 218 0.88 16.08 25.98
C LYS A 218 2.23 16.50 25.40
N ILE A 219 2.22 17.07 24.20
CA ILE A 219 3.39 17.67 23.55
C ILE A 219 3.20 19.16 23.24
N SER A 220 1.99 19.68 23.40
CA SER A 220 1.70 21.11 23.28
C SER A 220 0.95 21.64 24.49
N LYS A 221 0.98 22.98 24.65
CA LYS A 221 -0.02 23.67 25.46
C LYS A 221 -1.39 23.58 24.74
N PRO A 222 -2.51 23.44 25.46
CA PRO A 222 -3.82 23.51 24.85
C PRO A 222 -4.09 24.90 24.25
N VAL A 223 -4.74 24.93 23.09
CA VAL A 223 -5.24 26.15 22.45
C VAL A 223 -6.75 26.14 22.55
N VAL A 224 -7.34 27.25 23.00
CA VAL A 224 -8.80 27.45 23.03
C VAL A 224 -9.12 28.81 22.42
N LYS A 225 -10.00 28.80 21.41
CA LYS A 225 -10.48 29.96 20.68
C LYS A 225 -12.00 30.07 20.82
N GLU A 226 -12.46 31.29 21.00
CA GLU A 226 -13.89 31.61 20.89
C GLU A 226 -14.26 31.65 19.41
N ILE A 227 -15.37 31.01 19.08
CA ILE A 227 -15.97 31.06 17.75
C ILE A 227 -17.30 31.77 17.91
N LYS A 228 -17.51 32.81 17.11
CA LYS A 228 -18.78 33.50 16.98
C LYS A 228 -19.13 33.59 15.51
N THR A 229 -20.26 33.00 15.16
CA THR A 229 -20.85 33.03 13.81
C THR A 229 -22.23 33.67 13.90
N VAL A 230 -22.88 33.88 12.76
CA VAL A 230 -24.25 34.40 12.71
C VAL A 230 -25.24 33.40 13.33
N LEU A 231 -24.93 32.10 13.29
CA LEU A 231 -25.82 31.03 13.74
C LEU A 231 -25.52 30.54 15.18
N ASP A 232 -24.29 30.74 15.66
CA ASP A 232 -23.81 30.11 16.88
C ASP A 232 -22.62 30.82 17.55
N GLU A 233 -22.44 30.58 18.84
CA GLU A 233 -21.27 31.02 19.62
C GLU A 233 -20.79 29.88 20.52
N GLY A 234 -19.48 29.79 20.76
CA GLY A 234 -18.91 28.71 21.56
C GLY A 234 -17.39 28.71 21.61
N LEU A 235 -16.82 27.59 22.04
CA LEU A 235 -15.37 27.40 22.15
C LEU A 235 -14.91 26.26 21.27
N SER A 236 -13.81 26.46 20.57
CA SER A 236 -13.06 25.38 19.91
C SER A 236 -11.69 25.24 20.56
N GLY A 237 -11.38 24.02 20.96
CA GLY A 237 -10.19 23.71 21.73
C GLY A 237 -9.45 22.50 21.17
N PHE A 238 -8.12 22.52 21.31
CA PHE A 238 -7.26 21.45 20.81
C PHE A 238 -6.00 21.32 21.66
N VAL A 239 -5.52 20.09 21.86
CA VAL A 239 -4.20 19.81 22.42
C VAL A 239 -3.55 18.65 21.66
N MET A 240 -2.29 18.83 21.29
CA MET A 240 -1.49 17.76 20.72
C MET A 240 -0.95 16.85 21.83
N ILE A 241 -1.10 15.55 21.63
CA ILE A 241 -0.45 14.53 22.44
C ILE A 241 0.61 13.83 21.57
N ALA A 242 1.55 13.13 22.19
CA ALA A 242 2.66 12.48 21.51
C ALA A 242 2.21 11.51 20.41
N GLU A 243 0.99 11.00 20.54
CA GLU A 243 0.45 9.91 19.73
C GLU A 243 -0.87 10.31 19.06
N SER A 244 -1.13 11.61 18.83
CA SER A 244 -2.28 12.22 18.11
C SER A 244 -2.79 13.51 18.79
N HIS A 245 -4.02 13.56 19.32
CA HIS A 245 -4.68 14.78 19.77
C HIS A 245 -5.94 14.54 20.60
N VAL A 246 -6.37 15.60 21.28
CA VAL A 246 -7.72 15.76 21.82
C VAL A 246 -8.30 17.08 21.29
N SER A 247 -9.51 17.05 20.75
CA SER A 247 -10.26 18.24 20.30
C SER A 247 -11.56 18.39 21.08
N ILE A 248 -12.08 19.61 21.11
CA ILE A 248 -13.43 19.89 21.60
C ILE A 248 -14.04 21.09 20.89
N HIS A 249 -15.32 20.97 20.56
CA HIS A 249 -16.17 22.09 20.12
C HIS A 249 -17.38 22.18 21.04
N THR A 250 -17.61 23.34 21.66
CA THR A 250 -18.73 23.57 22.58
C THR A 250 -19.77 24.48 21.96
N PHE A 251 -21.04 24.23 22.30
CA PHE A 251 -22.20 24.90 21.77
C PHE A 251 -23.17 25.24 22.92
N PRO A 252 -22.88 26.28 23.72
CA PRO A 252 -23.65 26.66 24.90
C PRO A 252 -25.15 26.81 24.64
N LYS A 253 -25.54 27.43 23.51
CA LYS A 253 -26.95 27.62 23.11
C LYS A 253 -27.69 26.30 22.91
N PHE A 254 -26.99 25.28 22.44
CA PHE A 254 -27.53 23.94 22.17
C PHE A 254 -27.29 22.96 23.32
N HIS A 255 -26.72 23.42 24.43
CA HIS A 255 -26.34 22.57 25.57
C HIS A 255 -25.52 21.33 25.17
N SER A 256 -24.68 21.47 24.14
CA SER A 256 -23.92 20.35 23.56
C SER A 256 -22.43 20.63 23.45
N ALA A 257 -21.65 19.55 23.37
CA ALA A 257 -20.23 19.60 23.02
C ALA A 257 -19.84 18.34 22.23
N HIS A 258 -18.93 18.50 21.28
CA HIS A 258 -18.34 17.41 20.51
C HIS A 258 -16.89 17.28 20.90
N VAL A 259 -16.46 16.07 21.29
CA VAL A 259 -15.11 15.78 21.78
C VAL A 259 -14.54 14.61 21.00
N ASP A 260 -13.34 14.78 20.48
CA ASP A 260 -12.57 13.68 19.89
C ASP A 260 -11.35 13.38 20.77
N VAL A 261 -11.16 12.10 21.10
CA VAL A 261 -9.96 11.58 21.76
C VAL A 261 -9.36 10.54 20.83
N PHE A 262 -8.28 10.91 20.15
CA PHE A 262 -7.55 9.99 19.29
C PHE A 262 -6.15 9.77 19.85
N SER A 263 -5.78 8.51 20.02
CA SER A 263 -4.43 8.07 20.37
C SER A 263 -4.00 6.88 19.52
N CYS A 264 -2.77 6.89 19.02
CA CYS A 264 -2.15 5.75 18.33
C CYS A 264 -1.88 4.58 19.28
N LYS A 265 -1.79 4.82 20.60
CA LYS A 265 -1.88 3.76 21.60
C LYS A 265 -3.34 3.43 21.93
N PRO A 266 -3.70 2.15 22.04
CA PRO A 266 -5.00 1.74 22.54
C PRO A 266 -5.28 2.34 23.93
N PHE A 267 -6.52 2.77 24.17
CA PHE A 267 -6.98 3.20 25.48
C PHE A 267 -8.41 2.74 25.74
N ASP A 268 -8.79 2.69 27.01
CA ASP A 268 -10.17 2.36 27.40
C ASP A 268 -11.11 3.53 27.08
N ALA A 269 -11.81 3.40 25.96
CA ALA A 269 -12.80 4.38 25.50
C ALA A 269 -13.99 4.53 26.47
N GLY A 270 -14.34 3.48 27.21
CA GLY A 270 -15.39 3.52 28.23
C GLY A 270 -14.98 4.37 29.43
N LYS A 271 -13.75 4.19 29.91
CA LYS A 271 -13.15 5.04 30.96
C LYS A 271 -13.06 6.49 30.51
N ALA A 272 -12.56 6.74 29.29
CA ALA A 272 -12.46 8.09 28.74
C ALA A 272 -13.83 8.78 28.64
N ARG A 273 -14.83 8.09 28.10
CA ARG A 273 -16.21 8.56 28.05
C ARG A 273 -16.74 8.93 29.43
N GLY A 274 -16.62 8.04 30.41
CA GLY A 274 -17.14 8.28 31.77
C GLY A 274 -16.49 9.49 32.45
N VAL A 275 -15.19 9.70 32.25
CA VAL A 275 -14.48 10.90 32.75
C VAL A 275 -15.02 12.17 32.08
N ILE A 276 -15.20 12.15 30.75
CA ILE A 276 -15.68 13.32 29.99
C ILE A 276 -17.13 13.66 30.37
N GLU A 277 -18.03 12.68 30.41
CA GLU A 277 -19.43 12.87 30.79
C GLU A 277 -19.55 13.50 32.19
N LYS A 278 -18.80 12.98 33.16
CA LYS A 278 -18.78 13.50 34.53
C LYS A 278 -18.28 14.95 34.59
N ARG A 279 -17.19 15.27 33.88
CA ARG A 279 -16.60 16.62 33.87
C ARG A 279 -17.55 17.65 33.29
N PHE A 280 -18.20 17.32 32.16
CA PHE A 280 -19.16 18.22 31.51
C PHE A 280 -20.55 18.18 32.14
N SER A 281 -20.82 17.25 33.07
CA SER A 281 -22.15 17.04 33.63
C SER A 281 -23.20 16.77 32.54
N ALA A 282 -22.80 16.03 31.51
CA ALA A 282 -23.68 15.65 30.41
C ALA A 282 -24.71 14.63 30.91
N LYS A 283 -25.99 14.83 30.58
CA LYS A 283 -27.04 13.85 30.94
C LYS A 283 -27.16 12.74 29.92
N ARG A 284 -26.77 13.01 28.68
CA ARG A 284 -26.78 12.07 27.56
C ARG A 284 -25.52 12.23 26.73
N SER A 285 -25.08 11.13 26.12
CA SER A 285 -24.04 11.17 25.11
C SER A 285 -24.30 10.14 24.01
N ARG A 286 -23.80 10.42 22.81
CA ARG A 286 -23.64 9.45 21.73
C ARG A 286 -22.16 9.33 21.44
N PHE A 287 -21.69 8.11 21.19
CA PHE A 287 -20.28 7.89 20.96
C PHE A 287 -20.06 6.87 19.87
N ARG A 288 -18.92 7.00 19.19
CA ARG A 288 -18.41 6.00 18.26
C ARG A 288 -16.96 5.76 18.60
N VAL A 289 -16.60 4.47 18.70
CA VAL A 289 -15.20 4.05 18.79
C VAL A 289 -14.81 3.55 17.42
N MET A 290 -13.73 4.11 16.88
CA MET A 290 -13.14 3.69 15.62
C MET A 290 -11.73 3.21 15.88
N GLU A 291 -11.40 2.06 15.32
CA GLU A 291 -10.03 1.62 15.19
C GLU A 291 -9.38 2.41 14.05
N ARG A 292 -8.22 3.01 14.32
CA ARG A 292 -7.47 3.76 13.32
C ARG A 292 -6.40 2.82 12.77
N MET A 293 -6.57 2.42 11.52
CA MET A 293 -5.55 1.68 10.78
C MET A 293 -4.40 2.63 10.48
N GLY A 294 -3.17 2.18 10.70
CA GLY A 294 -1.95 2.82 10.25
C GLY A 294 -1.36 1.93 9.17
N GLU A 295 -1.09 2.52 8.00
CA GLU A 295 -0.05 2.00 7.13
C GLU A 295 1.27 2.47 7.75
N GLU A 296 2.17 1.54 8.11
CA GLU A 296 3.53 1.93 8.40
C GLU A 296 4.22 2.28 7.09
N ASN A 297 4.38 3.58 6.85
CA ASN A 297 5.37 4.08 5.91
C ASN A 297 6.77 3.66 6.36
N GLY A 298 7.48 2.98 5.46
CA GLY A 298 8.91 2.75 5.49
C GLY A 298 9.29 1.33 5.86
#